data_AF-Q32AK6-F1
#
_entry.id   AF-Q32AK6-F1
#
_cell.length_a   1.000
_cell.length_b   1.000
_cell.length_c   1.000
_cell.angle_alpha   90.00
_cell.angle_beta   90.00
_cell.angle_gamma   90.00
#
_symmetry.space_group_name_H-M   'P 1'
#
loop_
_entity.id
_entity.type
_entity.pdbx_description
1 polymer ?
#
loop_
_entity_poly.entity_id
_entity_poly.type
_entity_poly.pdbx_seq_one_letter_code
_entity_poly.pdbx_strand_id
1 'polypeptide(L)'
;MEPDSLRFDYSEDSLSPAYNVTAAQSKELATLLTLAERLRVHVSAITPDASALQRFLPFLPSHQQCLAWRDNEQWLWATRYRWGRKLAVGMTSAKELAAALSVDPASVAICGEGGFDPWEAVSVRQPPLPPPGGDFAIALGLALRKAY
;
A
#
# COMPACT_ATOMS: atom_id res chain seq x y z
N MET A 1 25.58 -8.37 -6.85
CA MET A 1 24.77 -7.14 -7.02
C MET A 1 25.59 -6.05 -6.35
N GLU A 2 26.18 -5.13 -7.11
CA GLU A 2 26.99 -4.05 -6.54
C GLU A 2 26.12 -3.23 -5.57
N PRO A 3 26.57 -2.91 -4.35
CA PRO A 3 25.77 -2.15 -3.37
C PRO A 3 25.21 -0.84 -3.94
N ASP A 4 25.94 -0.20 -4.86
CA ASP A 4 25.56 1.02 -5.57
C ASP A 4 24.34 0.85 -6.48
N SER A 5 23.90 -0.39 -6.72
CA SER A 5 22.72 -0.70 -7.51
C SER A 5 21.40 -0.56 -6.74
N LEU A 6 21.44 -0.25 -5.44
CA LEU A 6 20.26 -0.02 -4.62
C LEU A 6 20.19 1.42 -4.09
N ARG A 7 18.97 1.96 -4.04
CA ARG A 7 18.64 3.10 -3.20
C ARG A 7 17.78 2.62 -2.05
N PHE A 8 18.01 3.15 -0.86
CA PHE A 8 17.26 2.77 0.33
C PHE A 8 16.78 4.01 1.10
N ASP A 9 15.65 3.83 1.78
CA ASP A 9 15.08 4.74 2.77
C ASP A 9 14.82 3.93 4.05
N TYR A 10 14.81 4.58 5.20
CA TYR A 10 14.63 3.92 6.49
C TYR A 10 13.76 4.72 7.44
N SER A 11 13.08 4.01 8.32
CA SER A 11 12.34 4.58 9.44
C SER A 11 12.59 3.75 10.70
N GLU A 12 12.59 4.41 11.85
CA GLU A 12 12.74 3.73 13.13
C GLU A 12 11.53 2.83 13.42
N ASP A 13 11.78 1.61 13.91
CA ASP A 13 10.72 0.74 14.39
C ASP A 13 10.23 1.21 15.76
N SER A 14 8.96 1.58 15.84
CA SER A 14 8.33 2.00 17.11
C SER A 14 8.21 0.89 18.17
N LEU A 15 8.41 -0.39 17.82
CA LEU A 15 8.21 -1.53 18.72
C LEU A 15 9.51 -2.16 19.24
N SER A 16 10.62 -1.97 18.54
CA SER A 16 11.88 -2.63 18.82
C SER A 16 13.05 -1.74 18.43
N PRO A 17 14.25 -1.94 19.00
CA PRO A 17 15.45 -1.18 18.61
C PRO A 17 15.95 -1.66 17.23
N ALA A 18 15.15 -1.40 16.19
CA ALA A 18 15.36 -1.82 14.81
C ALA A 18 14.95 -0.71 13.83
N TYR A 19 15.30 -0.91 12.55
CA TYR A 19 14.92 -0.03 11.45
C TYR A 19 14.11 -0.80 10.42
N ASN A 20 13.03 -0.18 9.93
CA ASN A 20 12.33 -0.62 8.74
C ASN A 20 13.02 -0.02 7.52
N VAL A 21 13.55 -0.88 6.65
CA VAL A 21 14.29 -0.45 5.45
C VAL A 21 13.45 -0.74 4.21
N THR A 22 13.28 0.27 3.37
CA THR A 22 12.71 0.13 2.02
C THR A 22 13.85 0.29 1.02
N ALA A 23 14.01 -0.66 0.11
CA ALA A 23 15.04 -0.58 -0.93
C ALA A 23 14.43 -0.81 -2.32
N ALA A 24 14.95 -0.11 -3.32
CA ALA A 24 14.60 -0.27 -4.73
C ALA A 24 15.86 -0.25 -5.60
N GLN A 25 15.80 -0.86 -6.78
CA GLN A 25 16.94 -0.86 -7.68
C GLN A 25 17.15 0.53 -8.28
N SER A 26 18.39 1.01 -8.28
CA SER A 26 18.78 2.31 -8.84
C SER A 26 18.29 2.48 -10.28
N LYS A 27 18.30 1.41 -11.09
CA LYS A 27 17.78 1.42 -12.47
C LYS A 27 16.26 1.60 -12.57
N GLU A 28 15.50 1.05 -11.63
CA GLU A 28 14.03 1.18 -11.60
C GLU A 28 13.65 2.60 -11.21
N LEU A 29 14.32 3.16 -10.19
CA LEU A 29 14.12 4.55 -9.80
C LEU A 29 14.56 5.52 -10.90
N ALA A 30 15.69 5.28 -11.56
CA ALA A 30 16.12 6.10 -12.69
C ALA A 30 15.07 6.14 -13.80
N THR A 31 14.45 4.98 -14.10
CA THR A 31 13.36 4.89 -15.09
C THR A 31 12.15 5.74 -14.67
N LEU A 32 11.73 5.66 -13.41
CA LEU A 32 10.62 6.47 -12.88
C LEU A 32 10.92 7.97 -12.92
N LEU A 33 12.13 8.38 -12.55
CA LEU A 33 12.55 9.78 -12.55
C LEU A 33 12.62 10.35 -13.98
N THR A 34 13.16 9.60 -14.94
CA THR A 34 13.14 10.00 -16.36
C THR A 34 11.72 10.13 -16.90
N LEU A 35 10.79 9.25 -16.49
CA LEU A 35 9.37 9.39 -16.85
C LEU A 35 8.76 10.66 -16.26
N ALA A 36 9.03 10.97 -14.99
CA ALA A 36 8.52 12.17 -14.35
C ALA A 36 9.03 13.47 -15.01
N GLU A 37 10.31 13.51 -15.37
CA GLU A 37 10.90 14.62 -16.13
C GLU A 37 10.21 14.81 -17.48
N ARG A 38 9.98 13.72 -18.23
CA ARG A 38 9.28 13.75 -19.53
C ARG A 38 7.84 14.23 -19.40
N LEU A 39 7.15 13.86 -18.32
CA LEU A 39 5.78 14.28 -18.03
C LEU A 39 5.71 15.68 -17.38
N ARG A 40 6.86 16.31 -17.10
CA ARG A 40 6.97 17.61 -16.40
C ARG A 40 6.26 17.61 -15.04
N VAL A 41 6.34 16.48 -14.34
CA VAL A 41 5.79 16.32 -12.99
C VAL A 41 6.91 16.44 -11.97
N HIS A 42 6.69 17.28 -10.95
CA HIS A 42 7.60 17.35 -9.80
C HIS A 42 7.36 16.16 -8.86
N VAL A 43 8.38 15.32 -8.67
CA VAL A 43 8.32 14.17 -7.74
C VAL A 43 8.71 14.63 -6.35
N SER A 44 7.76 14.66 -5.42
CA SER A 44 8.03 14.93 -4.00
C SER A 44 8.49 13.69 -3.24
N ALA A 45 7.99 12.51 -3.62
CA ALA A 45 8.37 11.24 -3.02
C ALA A 45 8.06 10.08 -3.98
N ILE A 46 8.81 8.99 -3.86
CA ILE A 46 8.49 7.69 -4.46
C ILE A 46 8.12 6.75 -3.31
N THR A 47 6.93 6.17 -3.36
CA THR A 47 6.35 5.40 -2.25
C THR A 47 5.93 4.03 -2.76
N PRO A 48 6.30 2.93 -2.09
CA PRO A 48 5.76 1.61 -2.42
C PRO A 48 4.23 1.62 -2.32
N ASP A 49 3.55 1.11 -3.33
CA ASP A 49 2.09 1.05 -3.43
C ASP A 49 1.43 0.40 -2.21
N ALA A 50 1.89 -0.78 -1.79
CA ALA A 50 1.35 -1.50 -0.63
C ALA A 50 1.41 -0.66 0.65
N SER A 51 2.45 0.17 0.83
CA SER A 51 2.58 1.02 2.01
C SER A 51 1.50 2.10 2.09
N ALA A 52 0.90 2.50 0.96
CA ALA A 52 -0.19 3.46 0.91
C ALA A 52 -1.43 2.97 1.66
N LEU A 53 -1.65 1.65 1.71
CA LEU A 53 -2.77 1.03 2.43
C LEU A 53 -2.72 1.29 3.95
N GLN A 54 -1.54 1.57 4.51
CA GLN A 54 -1.39 1.88 5.93
C GLN A 54 -2.20 3.13 6.36
N ARG A 55 -2.52 4.03 5.41
CA ARG A 55 -3.30 5.25 5.69
C ARG A 55 -4.75 4.99 6.05
N PHE A 56 -5.26 3.81 5.71
CA PHE A 56 -6.63 3.40 5.98
C PHE A 56 -6.77 2.62 7.29
N LEU A 57 -5.68 2.09 7.85
CA LEU A 57 -5.73 1.30 9.08
C LEU A 57 -6.44 1.99 10.26
N PRO A 58 -6.31 3.32 10.48
CA PRO A 58 -7.06 4.01 11.54
C PRO A 58 -8.58 4.01 11.36
N PHE A 59 -9.08 3.72 10.15
CA PHE A 59 -10.51 3.68 9.82
C PHE A 59 -11.08 2.26 9.93
N LEU A 60 -10.23 1.24 10.09
CA LEU A 60 -10.70 -0.13 10.26
C LEU A 60 -11.18 -0.37 11.71
N PRO A 61 -12.16 -1.28 11.90
CA PRO A 61 -12.46 -1.83 13.21
C PRO A 61 -11.21 -2.39 13.90
N SER A 62 -11.11 -2.28 15.22
CA SER A 62 -9.91 -2.66 15.99
C SER A 62 -9.47 -4.12 15.87
N HIS A 63 -10.39 -5.02 15.49
CA HIS A 63 -10.07 -6.43 15.23
C HIS A 63 -9.46 -6.67 13.84
N GLN A 64 -9.63 -5.73 12.90
CA GLN A 64 -9.03 -5.75 11.57
C GLN A 64 -7.73 -4.95 11.57
N GLN A 65 -6.62 -5.66 11.56
CA GLN A 65 -5.27 -5.08 11.67
C GLN A 65 -4.48 -5.17 10.37
N CYS A 66 -5.08 -5.77 9.34
CA CYS A 66 -4.53 -5.91 8.02
C CYS A 66 -5.55 -5.41 7.00
N LEU A 67 -5.14 -4.52 6.10
CA LEU A 67 -5.90 -4.16 4.92
C LEU A 67 -5.25 -4.81 3.70
N ALA A 68 -6.06 -5.46 2.87
CA ALA A 68 -5.63 -6.00 1.60
C ALA A 68 -6.40 -5.36 0.46
N TRP A 69 -5.71 -5.21 -0.67
CA TRP A 69 -6.26 -4.76 -1.94
C TRP A 69 -5.75 -5.69 -3.04
N ARG A 70 -6.52 -5.85 -4.11
CA ARG A 70 -6.16 -6.77 -5.18
C ARG A 70 -6.49 -6.17 -6.55
N ASP A 71 -5.58 -6.37 -7.50
CA ASP A 71 -5.84 -6.25 -8.93
C ASP A 71 -5.80 -7.63 -9.63
N ASN A 72 -5.71 -7.62 -10.95
CA ASN A 72 -5.65 -8.84 -11.75
C ASN A 72 -4.33 -9.62 -11.59
N GLU A 73 -3.26 -8.98 -11.11
CA GLU A 73 -1.91 -9.54 -11.06
C GLU A 73 -1.46 -9.90 -9.64
N GLN A 74 -1.89 -9.11 -8.65
CA GLN A 74 -1.34 -9.15 -7.30
C GLN A 74 -2.33 -8.76 -6.21
N TRP A 75 -2.03 -9.27 -5.01
CA TRP A 75 -2.50 -8.75 -3.74
C TRP A 75 -1.46 -7.78 -3.19
N LEU A 76 -1.91 -6.59 -2.82
CA LEU A 76 -1.21 -5.68 -1.94
C LEU A 76 -1.80 -5.80 -0.54
N TRP A 77 -0.97 -5.70 0.48
CA TRP A 77 -1.44 -5.75 1.86
C TRP A 77 -0.60 -4.86 2.76
N ALA A 78 -1.21 -4.39 3.84
CA ALA A 78 -0.53 -3.65 4.87
C ALA A 78 -1.13 -3.90 6.25
N THR A 79 -0.25 -4.00 7.23
CA THR A 79 -0.52 -3.85 8.66
C THR A 79 0.16 -2.58 9.16
N ARG A 80 0.04 -2.27 10.45
CA ARG A 80 0.69 -1.08 11.03
C ARG A 80 2.21 -1.07 10.85
N TYR A 81 2.84 -2.24 10.82
CA TYR A 81 4.30 -2.38 10.87
C TYR A 81 4.90 -3.01 9.61
N ARG A 82 4.06 -3.60 8.75
CA ARG A 82 4.51 -4.34 7.59
C ARG A 82 3.59 -4.07 6.42
N TRP A 83 4.13 -4.21 5.23
CA TRP A 83 3.35 -4.20 4.01
C TRP A 83 4.06 -5.08 3.00
N GLY A 84 3.38 -5.45 1.93
CA GLY A 84 3.99 -6.25 0.89
C GLY A 84 3.02 -6.60 -0.22
N ARG A 85 3.50 -7.48 -1.08
CA ARG A 85 2.75 -8.00 -2.21
C ARG A 85 2.80 -9.52 -2.29
N LYS A 86 1.79 -10.11 -2.91
CA LYS A 86 1.75 -11.53 -3.33
C LYS A 86 1.16 -11.57 -4.74
N LEU A 87 1.62 -12.49 -5.58
CA LEU A 87 0.98 -12.70 -6.88
C LEU A 87 -0.44 -13.26 -6.67
N ALA A 88 -1.39 -12.84 -7.50
CA ALA A 88 -2.77 -13.33 -7.46
C ALA A 88 -2.90 -14.76 -7.98
N VAL A 89 -1.90 -15.28 -8.68
CA VAL A 89 -1.87 -16.65 -9.20
C VAL A 89 -1.98 -17.65 -8.05
N GLY A 90 -3.09 -18.39 -7.99
CA GLY A 90 -3.38 -19.35 -6.93
C GLY A 90 -3.87 -18.74 -5.61
N MET A 91 -4.11 -17.42 -5.55
CA MET A 91 -4.69 -16.73 -4.39
C MET A 91 -5.92 -15.95 -4.83
N THR A 92 -7.08 -16.60 -4.74
CA THR A 92 -8.37 -16.06 -5.17
C THR A 92 -9.14 -15.37 -4.03
N SER A 93 -8.76 -15.60 -2.78
CA SER A 93 -9.51 -15.17 -1.60
C SER A 93 -8.64 -14.50 -0.52
N ALA A 94 -9.29 -13.66 0.29
CA ALA A 94 -8.69 -13.07 1.50
C ALA A 94 -8.17 -14.14 2.47
N LYS A 95 -8.82 -15.30 2.53
CA LYS A 95 -8.43 -16.42 3.40
C LYS A 95 -7.10 -17.03 2.99
N GLU A 96 -6.84 -17.15 1.69
CA GLU A 96 -5.56 -17.63 1.16
C GLU A 96 -4.44 -16.62 1.42
N LEU A 97 -4.73 -15.33 1.25
CA LEU A 97 -3.80 -14.27 1.65
C LEU A 97 -3.50 -14.33 3.15
N ALA A 98 -4.52 -14.43 4.00
CA ALA A 98 -4.35 -14.52 5.45
C ALA A 98 -3.50 -15.73 5.85
N ALA A 99 -3.76 -16.89 5.25
CA ALA A 99 -2.94 -18.09 5.45
C ALA A 99 -1.48 -17.87 5.00
N ALA A 100 -1.26 -17.22 3.86
CA ALA A 100 0.08 -16.92 3.34
C ALA A 100 0.85 -15.90 4.19
N LEU A 101 0.15 -15.08 4.96
CA LEU A 101 0.72 -14.10 5.91
C LEU A 101 0.79 -14.62 7.34
N SER A 102 0.28 -15.84 7.60
CA SER A 102 0.14 -16.42 8.94
C SER A 102 -0.64 -15.52 9.91
N VAL A 103 -1.75 -14.93 9.43
CA VAL A 103 -2.67 -14.10 10.23
C VAL A 103 -4.07 -14.70 10.27
N ASP A 104 -4.87 -14.30 11.25
CA ASP A 104 -6.29 -14.67 11.32
C ASP A 104 -7.05 -14.05 10.12
N PRO A 105 -7.76 -14.84 9.29
CA PRO A 105 -8.60 -14.31 8.22
C PRO A 105 -9.60 -13.23 8.67
N ALA A 106 -10.11 -13.30 9.91
CA ALA A 106 -11.01 -12.29 10.45
C ALA A 106 -10.33 -10.94 10.71
N SER A 107 -8.99 -10.92 10.80
CA SER A 107 -8.20 -9.70 10.96
C SER A 107 -7.88 -8.98 9.64
N VAL A 108 -8.22 -9.58 8.49
CA VAL A 108 -7.93 -9.04 7.16
C VAL A 108 -9.19 -8.42 6.56
N ALA A 109 -9.19 -7.09 6.43
CA ALA A 109 -10.17 -6.37 5.64
C ALA A 109 -9.76 -6.38 4.16
N ILE A 110 -10.74 -6.49 3.26
CA ILE A 110 -10.52 -6.28 1.82
C ILE A 110 -10.98 -4.87 1.46
N CYS A 111 -10.18 -4.14 0.70
CA CYS A 111 -10.56 -2.85 0.17
C CYS A 111 -11.44 -3.01 -1.07
N GLY A 112 -12.58 -2.32 -1.11
CA GLY A 112 -13.54 -2.38 -2.22
C GLY A 112 -14.86 -3.04 -1.84
N GLU A 113 -15.54 -3.63 -2.84
CA GLU A 113 -16.90 -4.16 -2.69
C GLU A 113 -16.99 -5.23 -1.59
N GLY A 114 -17.94 -5.04 -0.66
CA GLY A 114 -18.14 -5.96 0.47
C GLY A 114 -17.12 -5.83 1.61
N GLY A 115 -16.20 -4.87 1.55
CA GLY A 115 -15.21 -4.63 2.59
C GLY A 115 -15.07 -3.14 2.93
N PHE A 116 -13.84 -2.70 3.12
CA PHE A 116 -13.52 -1.30 3.45
C PHE A 116 -13.57 -0.43 2.19
N ASP A 117 -14.43 0.60 2.21
CA ASP A 117 -14.46 1.62 1.16
C ASP A 117 -13.39 2.70 1.43
N PRO A 118 -12.37 2.86 0.57
CA PRO A 118 -11.30 3.83 0.80
C PRO A 118 -11.78 5.28 0.77
N TRP A 119 -12.94 5.55 0.17
CA TRP A 119 -13.57 6.86 0.26
C TRP A 119 -13.97 7.20 1.70
N GLU A 120 -14.16 6.23 2.59
CA GLU A 120 -14.44 6.46 4.01
C GLU A 120 -13.39 7.33 4.71
N ALA A 121 -12.14 7.28 4.24
CA ALA A 121 -11.04 8.09 4.75
C ALA A 121 -11.02 9.54 4.23
N VAL A 122 -11.87 9.89 3.26
CA VAL A 122 -11.97 11.24 2.70
C VAL A 122 -13.14 11.96 3.36
N SER A 123 -12.86 13.01 4.15
CA SER A 123 -13.90 13.74 4.89
C SER A 123 -14.84 14.55 4.00
N VAL A 124 -14.33 15.11 2.90
CA VAL A 124 -15.12 15.91 1.94
C VAL A 124 -15.14 15.17 0.62
N ARG A 125 -16.29 14.57 0.31
CA ARG A 125 -16.56 13.85 -0.93
C ARG A 125 -17.46 14.72 -1.78
N GLN A 126 -17.09 14.93 -3.04
CA GLN A 126 -17.98 15.56 -4.03
C GLN A 126 -18.55 14.46 -4.92
N PRO A 127 -19.83 14.07 -4.76
CA PRO A 127 -20.46 13.10 -5.63
C PRO A 127 -20.60 13.60 -7.08
N PRO A 128 -20.66 12.70 -8.07
CA PRO A 128 -20.60 11.25 -7.92
C PRO A 128 -19.16 10.77 -7.66
N LEU A 129 -18.99 9.87 -6.69
CA LEU A 129 -17.73 9.18 -6.48
C LEU A 129 -17.57 8.10 -7.55
N PRO A 130 -16.36 7.91 -8.11
CA PRO A 130 -16.14 6.89 -9.13
C PRO A 130 -16.25 5.48 -8.52
N PRO A 131 -17.16 4.62 -9.00
CA PRO A 131 -17.23 3.22 -8.60
C PRO A 131 -16.36 2.34 -9.51
N PRO A 132 -15.80 1.22 -9.01
CA PRO A 132 -15.79 0.79 -7.62
C PRO A 132 -14.71 1.57 -6.82
N GLY A 133 -15.04 1.97 -5.58
CA GLY A 133 -14.12 2.78 -4.76
C GLY A 133 -12.77 2.11 -4.50
N GLY A 134 -12.75 0.78 -4.43
CA GLY A 134 -11.54 -0.03 -4.23
C GLY A 134 -10.44 0.25 -5.25
N ASP A 135 -10.77 0.56 -6.51
CA ASP A 135 -9.78 0.85 -7.57
C ASP A 135 -8.95 2.11 -7.27
N PHE A 136 -9.48 3.00 -6.43
CA PHE A 136 -8.84 4.25 -6.03
C PHE A 136 -8.04 4.12 -4.72
N ALA A 137 -8.02 2.94 -4.08
CA ALA A 137 -7.40 2.74 -2.78
C ALA A 137 -5.94 3.23 -2.73
N ILE A 138 -5.13 2.84 -3.71
CA ILE A 138 -3.70 3.23 -3.74
C ILE A 138 -3.55 4.73 -3.97
N ALA A 139 -4.30 5.30 -4.91
CA ALA A 139 -4.26 6.73 -5.20
C ALA A 139 -4.69 7.58 -3.99
N LEU A 140 -5.78 7.18 -3.32
CA LEU A 140 -6.27 7.83 -2.10
C LEU A 140 -5.28 7.67 -0.94
N GLY A 141 -4.70 6.48 -0.76
CA GLY A 141 -3.71 6.22 0.29
C GLY A 141 -2.45 7.08 0.10
N LEU A 142 -2.01 7.26 -1.14
CA LEU A 142 -0.90 8.16 -1.48
C LEU A 142 -1.26 9.63 -1.23
N ALA A 143 -2.48 10.05 -1.60
CA ALA A 143 -2.94 11.43 -1.40
C ALA A 143 -3.14 11.80 0.09
N LEU A 144 -3.52 10.83 0.92
CA LEU A 144 -3.66 10.99 2.38
C LEU A 144 -2.32 11.05 3.12
N ARG A 145 -1.19 10.85 2.43
CA ARG A 145 0.14 10.98 3.05
C ARG A 145 0.28 12.42 3.56
N LYS A 146 0.44 12.57 4.87
CA LYS A 146 0.87 13.85 5.46
C LYS A 146 2.17 14.27 4.76
N ALA A 147 2.17 15.45 4.16
CA ALA A 147 3.40 16.14 3.82
C ALA A 147 4.15 16.34 5.14
N TYR A 148 5.25 15.61 5.31
CA TYR A 148 6.25 15.94 6.32
C TYR A 148 7.15 17.02 5.72
#